data_AF-A0A7C6S6M6-F1
#
_entry.id   AF-A0A7C6S6M6-F1
#
_cell.length_a   1.000
_cell.length_b   1.000
_cell.length_c   1.000
_cell.angle_alpha   90.00
_cell.angle_beta   90.00
_cell.angle_gamma   90.00
#
_symmetry.space_group_name_H-M   'P 1'
#
loop_
_entity.id
_entity.type
_entity.pdbx_description
1 polymer ?
#
loop_
_entity_poly.entity_id
_entity_poly.type
_entity_poly.pdbx_seq_one_letter_code
_entity_poly.pdbx_strand_id
1 'polypeptide(L)'
;MTKLISWNVNGLRAVIKKGFLDFFNEVNADIFCLQEIKLQEGQLQLDLEGYYMYWNYAAKKGYSGTAVFTKIRPVNVTYGIGIEQHDNEGRVITLEFEDYYLVTVYTPNSQRGLERLDYRMIWEDDFRNYLKQLDAHKPVIVCGDMNVAHKEIDLKNPESNRNNAGFTQQERDKFTTLLDAGFIDTYRYFYPDKENAYTWWSYMFKSREKNIGWRIDYF
;
A
#
# COMPACT_ATOMS: atom_id res chain seq x y z
N MET A 1 13.53 5.19 17.95
CA MET A 1 12.31 4.47 17.54
C MET A 1 12.12 4.75 16.06
N THR A 2 12.09 3.71 15.22
CA THR A 2 11.97 3.87 13.76
C THR A 2 10.58 4.37 13.40
N LYS A 3 10.49 5.43 12.59
CA LYS A 3 9.24 6.02 12.12
C LYS A 3 9.01 5.67 10.65
N LEU A 4 7.89 5.01 10.36
CA LEU A 4 7.52 4.60 9.00
C LEU A 4 6.26 5.35 8.55
N ILE A 5 6.19 5.68 7.26
CA ILE A 5 5.02 6.28 6.61
C ILE A 5 4.71 5.48 5.37
N SER A 6 3.43 5.17 5.18
CA SER A 6 2.91 4.63 3.92
C SER A 6 1.89 5.59 3.33
N TRP A 7 1.99 5.86 2.03
CA TRP A 7 1.09 6.79 1.36
C TRP A 7 0.89 6.47 -0.13
N ASN A 8 -0.35 6.16 -0.51
CA ASN A 8 -0.77 6.23 -1.90
C ASN A 8 -0.83 7.71 -2.34
N VAL A 9 0.15 8.13 -3.14
CA VAL A 9 0.33 9.53 -3.56
C VAL A 9 -0.51 9.90 -4.80
N ASN A 10 -1.15 8.93 -5.45
CA ASN A 10 -1.94 9.13 -6.68
C ASN A 10 -1.21 10.01 -7.73
N GLY A 11 0.06 9.70 -7.97
CA GLY A 11 0.95 10.43 -8.87
C GLY A 11 1.94 11.34 -8.14
N LEU A 12 3.19 10.90 -8.03
CA LEU A 12 4.23 11.58 -7.26
C LEU A 12 4.51 13.02 -7.76
N ARG A 13 4.63 13.21 -9.08
CA ARG A 13 4.79 14.56 -9.68
C ARG A 13 3.64 15.51 -9.35
N ALA A 14 2.42 14.99 -9.19
CA ALA A 14 1.25 15.81 -8.91
C ALA A 14 1.23 16.25 -7.44
N VAL A 15 1.59 15.35 -6.51
CA VAL A 15 1.63 15.67 -5.08
C VAL A 15 2.82 16.54 -4.70
N ILE A 16 3.95 16.45 -5.42
CA ILE A 16 5.09 17.37 -5.23
C ILE A 16 4.68 18.82 -5.40
N LYS A 17 3.87 19.13 -6.42
CA LYS A 17 3.34 20.48 -6.63
C LYS A 17 2.35 20.93 -5.54
N LYS A 18 1.95 20.04 -4.64
CA LYS A 18 1.00 20.27 -3.55
C LYS A 18 1.64 20.20 -2.16
N GLY A 19 2.97 20.34 -2.07
CA GLY A 19 3.68 20.39 -0.79
C GLY A 19 4.16 19.04 -0.24
N PHE A 20 4.35 18.03 -1.10
CA PHE A 20 4.91 16.73 -0.67
C PHE A 20 6.27 16.90 0.03
N LEU A 21 7.16 17.72 -0.52
CA LEU A 21 8.51 17.90 0.04
C LEU A 21 8.48 18.64 1.39
N ASP A 22 7.56 19.58 1.56
CA ASP A 22 7.36 20.27 2.84
C ASP A 22 6.93 19.26 3.92
N PHE A 23 5.92 18.43 3.62
CA PHE A 23 5.48 17.35 4.51
C PHE A 23 6.57 16.32 4.78
N PHE A 24 7.30 15.89 3.73
CA PHE A 24 8.39 14.92 3.84
C PHE A 24 9.48 15.42 4.81
N ASN A 25 9.90 16.67 4.67
CA ASN A 25 10.90 17.30 5.53
C ASN A 25 10.40 17.56 6.95
N GLU A 26 9.16 18.03 7.11
CA GLU A 26 8.54 18.28 8.42
C GLU A 26 8.42 17.00 9.23
N VAL A 27 7.91 15.93 8.60
CA VAL A 27 7.62 14.68 9.32
C VAL A 27 8.88 13.85 9.53
N ASN A 28 9.88 14.00 8.65
CA ASN A 28 11.24 13.47 8.78
C ASN A 28 11.27 11.97 9.20
N ALA A 29 10.42 11.15 8.59
CA ALA A 29 10.34 9.72 8.91
C ALA A 29 11.61 8.98 8.49
N ASP A 30 11.89 7.83 9.11
CA ASP A 30 13.06 7.03 8.74
C ASP A 30 12.82 6.28 7.43
N ILE A 31 11.56 5.93 7.14
CA ILE A 31 11.17 5.25 5.92
C ILE A 31 9.82 5.78 5.39
N PHE A 32 9.77 6.10 4.10
CA PHE A 32 8.57 6.44 3.35
C PHE A 32 8.30 5.38 2.28
N CYS A 33 7.13 4.76 2.32
CA CYS A 33 6.64 3.81 1.35
C CYS A 33 5.54 4.48 0.51
N LEU A 34 5.76 4.63 -0.79
CA LEU A 34 4.85 5.35 -1.68
C LEU A 34 4.21 4.39 -2.67
N GLN A 35 2.90 4.52 -2.85
CA GLN A 35 2.11 3.77 -3.84
C GLN A 35 1.53 4.72 -4.91
N GLU A 36 1.21 4.18 -6.08
CA GLU A 36 0.76 4.94 -7.26
C GLU A 36 1.68 6.11 -7.62
N ILE A 37 2.99 5.88 -7.71
CA ILE A 37 3.90 6.97 -8.11
C ILE A 37 3.60 7.47 -9.54
N LYS A 38 3.10 6.59 -10.43
CA LYS A 38 2.74 6.88 -11.84
C LYS A 38 3.87 7.53 -12.64
N LEU A 39 5.08 6.99 -12.47
CA LEU A 39 6.31 7.48 -13.11
C LEU A 39 7.01 6.39 -13.91
N GLN A 40 7.95 6.84 -14.74
CA GLN A 40 8.97 6.05 -15.38
C GLN A 40 10.34 6.62 -15.00
N GLU A 41 11.37 5.82 -15.20
CA GLU A 41 12.76 6.26 -15.02
C GLU A 41 13.04 7.56 -15.79
N GLY A 42 13.77 8.48 -15.15
CA GLY A 42 14.16 9.78 -15.72
C GLY A 42 13.07 10.86 -15.76
N GLN A 43 11.81 10.55 -15.43
CA GLN A 43 10.73 11.56 -15.45
C GLN A 43 10.73 12.51 -14.24
N LEU A 44 11.49 12.16 -13.20
CA LEU A 44 11.61 12.93 -11.98
C LEU A 44 12.99 12.68 -11.40
N GLN A 45 13.71 13.76 -11.10
CA GLN A 45 14.91 13.74 -10.28
C GLN A 45 14.55 14.37 -8.94
N LEU A 46 14.70 13.59 -7.87
CA LEU A 46 14.59 14.06 -6.50
C LEU A 46 15.97 13.99 -5.88
N ASP A 47 16.33 15.01 -5.13
CA ASP A 47 17.51 15.01 -4.27
C ASP A 47 17.00 15.04 -2.82
N LEU A 48 16.92 13.86 -2.21
CA LEU A 48 16.47 13.69 -0.84
C LEU A 48 17.70 13.37 0.01
N GLU A 49 18.36 14.42 0.49
CA GLU A 49 19.60 14.28 1.27
C GLU A 49 19.42 13.31 2.44
N GLY A 50 20.33 12.34 2.54
CA GLY A 50 20.30 11.31 3.58
C GLY A 50 19.31 10.16 3.35
N TYR A 51 18.60 10.10 2.21
CA TYR A 51 17.72 8.98 1.87
C TYR A 51 18.25 8.17 0.69
N TYR A 52 18.26 6.86 0.85
CA TYR A 52 18.33 5.88 -0.24
C TYR A 52 16.95 5.77 -0.89
N MET A 53 16.90 5.86 -2.22
CA MET A 53 15.64 5.81 -2.97
C MET A 53 15.57 4.57 -3.86
N TYR A 54 14.51 3.80 -3.70
CA TYR A 54 14.23 2.60 -4.47
C TYR A 54 12.92 2.77 -5.23
N TRP A 55 12.90 2.36 -6.50
CA TRP A 55 11.78 2.60 -7.41
C TRP A 55 11.38 1.33 -8.13
N ASN A 56 10.08 1.08 -8.22
CA ASN A 56 9.52 0.01 -9.05
C ASN A 56 8.47 0.58 -10.00
N TYR A 57 8.80 0.64 -11.28
CA TYR A 57 7.95 1.24 -12.30
C TYR A 57 7.07 0.20 -12.96
N ALA A 58 5.82 0.56 -13.27
CA ALA A 58 4.98 -0.29 -14.10
C ALA A 58 5.43 -0.23 -15.57
N ALA A 59 5.26 -1.33 -16.31
CA ALA A 59 5.50 -1.36 -17.75
C ALA A 59 4.58 -0.38 -18.52
N LYS A 60 3.34 -0.22 -18.03
CA LYS A 60 2.39 0.78 -18.57
C LYS A 60 2.74 2.18 -18.06
N LYS A 61 3.04 3.11 -18.97
CA LYS A 61 3.34 4.51 -18.64
C LYS A 61 2.19 5.19 -17.89
N GLY A 62 2.52 5.93 -16.84
CA GLY A 62 1.54 6.71 -16.05
C GLY A 62 0.59 5.85 -15.20
N TYR A 63 0.91 4.58 -14.99
CA TYR A 63 0.11 3.63 -14.23
C TYR A 63 0.89 3.10 -13.03
N SER A 64 0.21 2.84 -11.91
CA SER A 64 0.75 2.12 -10.74
C SER A 64 2.13 2.62 -10.29
N GLY A 65 3.03 1.70 -9.95
CA GLY A 65 4.39 1.94 -9.49
C GLY A 65 4.46 2.23 -7.99
N THR A 66 5.58 1.84 -7.40
CA THR A 66 5.88 2.03 -5.98
C THR A 66 7.28 2.61 -5.80
N ALA A 67 7.51 3.25 -4.66
CA ALA A 67 8.83 3.69 -4.25
C ALA A 67 9.03 3.53 -2.74
N VAL A 68 10.27 3.36 -2.31
CA VAL A 68 10.66 3.41 -0.90
C VAL A 68 11.84 4.37 -0.74
N PHE A 69 11.69 5.36 0.14
CA PHE A 69 12.77 6.26 0.54
C PHE A 69 13.13 5.96 1.99
N THR A 70 14.39 5.61 2.27
CA THR A 70 14.83 5.23 3.61
C THR A 70 16.16 5.86 3.98
N LYS A 71 16.31 6.30 5.24
CA LYS A 71 17.59 6.76 5.78
C LYS A 71 18.55 5.60 6.08
N ILE A 72 18.02 4.41 6.24
CA ILE A 72 18.76 3.21 6.63
C ILE A 72 19.06 2.44 5.36
N ARG A 73 20.33 2.12 5.11
CA ARG A 73 20.69 1.31 3.95
C ARG A 73 20.23 -0.15 4.17
N PRO A 74 19.34 -0.69 3.33
CA PRO A 74 18.97 -2.10 3.41
C PRO A 74 20.14 -3.01 3.02
N VAL A 75 20.14 -4.22 3.55
CA VAL A 75 21.06 -5.32 3.20
C VAL A 75 20.81 -5.77 1.77
N ASN A 76 19.53 -5.88 1.39
CA ASN A 76 19.11 -6.31 0.07
C ASN A 76 17.79 -5.63 -0.32
N VAL A 77 17.54 -5.50 -1.63
CA VAL A 77 16.30 -4.94 -2.17
C VAL A 77 15.82 -5.82 -3.32
N THR A 78 14.57 -6.24 -3.25
CA THR A 78 13.92 -7.02 -4.32
C THR A 78 12.68 -6.32 -4.85
N TYR A 79 12.41 -6.51 -6.15
CA TYR A 79 11.32 -5.88 -6.87
C TYR A 79 10.36 -6.96 -7.37
N GLY A 80 9.07 -6.82 -7.04
CA GLY A 80 8.08 -7.86 -7.33
C GLY A 80 8.10 -9.02 -6.32
N ILE A 81 7.35 -10.07 -6.65
CA ILE A 81 7.22 -11.29 -5.83
C ILE A 81 7.75 -12.55 -6.53
N GLY A 82 8.39 -12.40 -7.70
CA GLY A 82 9.00 -13.50 -8.45
C GLY A 82 8.01 -14.27 -9.33
N ILE A 83 6.87 -13.65 -9.68
CA ILE A 83 5.83 -14.26 -10.51
C ILE A 83 5.50 -13.29 -11.64
N GLU A 84 5.78 -13.69 -12.88
CA GLU A 84 5.71 -12.82 -14.06
C GLU A 84 4.36 -12.10 -14.22
N GLN A 85 3.24 -12.78 -13.95
CA GLN A 85 1.89 -12.20 -14.03
C GLN A 85 1.62 -11.06 -13.01
N HIS A 86 2.46 -10.95 -11.97
CA HIS A 86 2.32 -10.00 -10.86
C HIS A 86 3.35 -8.85 -10.95
N ASP A 87 4.47 -9.08 -11.63
CA ASP A 87 5.64 -8.19 -11.56
C ASP A 87 5.68 -7.11 -12.65
N ASN A 88 4.70 -7.08 -13.56
CA ASN A 88 4.62 -6.10 -14.65
C ASN A 88 4.06 -4.72 -14.25
N GLU A 89 3.42 -4.62 -13.08
CA GLU A 89 2.70 -3.42 -12.64
C GLU A 89 3.45 -2.62 -11.54
N GLY A 90 4.68 -3.01 -11.19
CA GLY A 90 5.54 -2.29 -10.24
C GLY A 90 4.95 -2.16 -8.83
N ARG A 91 4.27 -3.21 -8.36
CA ARG A 91 3.39 -3.17 -7.18
C ARG A 91 4.08 -3.42 -5.84
N VAL A 92 5.23 -4.08 -5.83
CA VAL A 92 5.89 -4.54 -4.61
C VAL A 92 7.37 -4.18 -4.61
N ILE A 93 7.84 -3.64 -3.50
CA ILE A 93 9.28 -3.55 -3.19
C ILE A 93 9.47 -4.13 -1.79
N THR A 94 10.46 -4.99 -1.65
CA THR A 94 10.88 -5.54 -0.35
C THR A 94 12.29 -5.07 -0.04
N LEU A 95 12.44 -4.42 1.10
CA LEU A 95 13.72 -4.04 1.68
C LEU A 95 14.04 -5.04 2.79
N GLU A 96 15.19 -5.66 2.71
CA GLU A 96 15.73 -6.50 3.78
C GLU A 96 16.64 -5.65 4.66
N PHE A 97 16.31 -5.57 5.95
CA PHE A 97 17.20 -5.05 6.98
C PHE A 97 17.83 -6.20 7.77
N GLU A 98 18.72 -5.89 8.71
CA GLU A 98 19.38 -6.91 9.54
C GLU A 98 18.35 -7.76 10.29
N ASP A 99 17.35 -7.13 10.92
CA ASP A 99 16.41 -7.81 11.82
C ASP A 99 15.01 -8.07 11.23
N TYR A 100 14.63 -7.43 10.11
CA TYR A 100 13.27 -7.51 9.56
C TYR A 100 13.22 -7.24 8.06
N TYR A 101 12.11 -7.63 7.43
CA TYR A 101 11.74 -7.20 6.08
C TYR A 101 10.72 -6.07 6.14
N LEU A 102 10.86 -5.08 5.26
CA LEU A 102 9.82 -4.09 4.97
C LEU A 102 9.30 -4.29 3.55
N VAL A 103 8.01 -4.52 3.41
CA VAL A 103 7.32 -4.71 2.13
C VAL A 103 6.37 -3.54 1.91
N THR A 104 6.59 -2.74 0.86
CA THR A 104 5.55 -1.82 0.36
C THR A 104 4.74 -2.52 -0.71
N VAL A 105 3.42 -2.40 -0.67
CA VAL A 105 2.52 -3.01 -1.65
C VAL A 105 1.47 -2.02 -2.15
N TYR A 106 1.21 -2.05 -3.46
CA TYR A 106 0.03 -1.46 -4.06
C TYR A 106 -0.81 -2.58 -4.67
N THR A 107 -1.84 -3.02 -3.95
CA THR A 107 -2.65 -4.19 -4.31
C THR A 107 -3.53 -3.88 -5.53
N PRO A 108 -3.69 -4.81 -6.50
CA PRO A 108 -4.55 -4.60 -7.65
C PRO A 108 -6.00 -4.33 -7.23
N ASN A 109 -6.57 -3.24 -7.75
CA ASN A 109 -7.99 -2.95 -7.58
C ASN A 109 -8.84 -3.90 -8.44
N SER A 110 -9.95 -4.39 -7.91
CA SER A 110 -10.89 -5.28 -8.63
C SER A 110 -11.65 -4.61 -9.77
N GLN A 111 -11.51 -3.29 -9.92
CA GLN A 111 -12.13 -2.42 -10.93
C GLN A 111 -13.65 -2.32 -10.81
N ARG A 112 -14.22 -1.33 -11.50
CA ARG A 112 -15.67 -1.14 -11.56
C ARG A 112 -16.31 -2.38 -12.19
N GLY A 113 -17.42 -2.84 -11.65
CA GLY A 113 -18.07 -4.06 -12.14
C GLY A 113 -17.30 -5.35 -11.80
N LEU A 114 -16.27 -5.27 -10.95
CA LEU A 114 -15.48 -6.41 -10.48
C LEU A 114 -14.73 -7.16 -11.62
N GLU A 115 -14.42 -6.46 -12.70
CA GLU A 115 -13.77 -6.99 -13.91
C GLU A 115 -12.43 -7.69 -13.65
N ARG A 116 -11.72 -7.32 -12.57
CA ARG A 116 -10.44 -7.91 -12.17
C ARG A 116 -10.51 -8.71 -10.87
N LEU A 117 -11.70 -9.01 -10.35
CA LEU A 117 -11.83 -9.69 -9.07
C LEU A 117 -11.16 -11.07 -9.07
N ASP A 118 -11.30 -11.85 -10.15
CA ASP A 118 -10.67 -13.18 -10.25
C ASP A 118 -9.13 -13.09 -10.17
N TYR A 119 -8.54 -12.13 -10.90
CA TYR A 119 -7.10 -11.85 -10.80
C TYR A 119 -6.71 -11.40 -9.39
N ARG A 120 -7.52 -10.54 -8.76
CA ARG A 120 -7.30 -10.07 -7.39
C ARG A 120 -7.29 -11.25 -6.40
N MET A 121 -8.15 -12.25 -6.57
CA MET A 121 -8.15 -13.43 -5.68
C MET A 121 -6.87 -14.26 -5.78
N ILE A 122 -6.34 -14.43 -7.00
CA ILE A 122 -5.05 -15.12 -7.23
C ILE A 122 -3.91 -14.32 -6.60
N TRP A 123 -3.88 -13.00 -6.84
CA TRP A 123 -2.90 -12.09 -6.23
C TRP A 123 -2.86 -12.22 -4.71
N GLU A 124 -4.01 -12.26 -4.04
CA GLU A 124 -4.07 -12.34 -2.57
C GLU A 124 -3.45 -13.64 -2.02
N ASP A 125 -3.63 -14.76 -2.72
CA ASP A 125 -3.03 -16.03 -2.30
C ASP A 125 -1.52 -16.04 -2.52
N ASP A 126 -1.08 -15.59 -3.69
CA ASP A 126 0.34 -15.55 -4.04
C ASP A 126 1.11 -14.54 -3.19
N PHE A 127 0.55 -13.36 -2.95
CA PHE A 127 1.14 -12.34 -2.09
C PHE A 127 1.22 -12.82 -0.63
N ARG A 128 0.16 -13.42 -0.08
CA ARG A 128 0.22 -14.02 1.27
C ARG A 128 1.31 -15.10 1.36
N ASN A 129 1.42 -15.97 0.36
CA ASN A 129 2.46 -17.00 0.33
C ASN A 129 3.86 -16.38 0.30
N TYR A 130 4.07 -15.32 -0.49
CA TYR A 130 5.31 -14.56 -0.52
C TYR A 130 5.66 -13.97 0.87
N LEU A 131 4.71 -13.31 1.54
CA LEU A 131 4.94 -12.75 2.87
C LEU A 131 5.31 -13.84 3.90
N LYS A 132 4.65 -15.01 3.85
CA LYS A 132 4.98 -16.15 4.73
C LYS A 132 6.37 -16.72 4.48
N GLN A 133 6.85 -16.71 3.24
CA GLN A 133 8.21 -17.14 2.91
C GLN A 133 9.25 -16.18 3.52
N LEU A 134 9.00 -14.88 3.49
CA LEU A 134 9.84 -13.89 4.17
C LEU A 134 9.79 -14.06 5.69
N ASP A 135 8.59 -14.21 6.26
CA ASP A 135 8.36 -14.34 7.71
C ASP A 135 9.00 -15.59 8.32
N ALA A 136 9.18 -16.65 7.52
CA ALA A 136 9.94 -17.84 7.92
C ALA A 136 11.43 -17.56 8.18
N HIS A 137 11.96 -16.42 7.72
CA HIS A 137 13.36 -16.03 7.89
C HIS A 137 13.53 -14.87 8.87
N LYS A 138 12.75 -13.79 8.72
CA LYS A 138 12.75 -12.62 9.59
C LYS A 138 11.34 -12.02 9.67
N PRO A 139 10.96 -11.37 10.79
CA PRO A 139 9.70 -10.66 10.90
C PRO A 139 9.45 -9.73 9.72
N VAL A 140 8.19 -9.66 9.29
CA VAL A 140 7.76 -8.84 8.15
C VAL A 140 6.89 -7.69 8.60
N ILE A 141 7.27 -6.48 8.19
CA ILE A 141 6.39 -5.31 8.20
C ILE A 141 5.89 -5.12 6.77
N VAL A 142 4.58 -5.24 6.55
CA VAL A 142 3.95 -4.95 5.26
C VAL A 142 3.18 -3.64 5.37
N CYS A 143 3.24 -2.79 4.36
CA CYS A 143 2.47 -1.55 4.35
C CYS A 143 2.03 -1.16 2.94
N GLY A 144 0.94 -0.41 2.85
CA GLY A 144 0.48 0.13 1.58
C GLY A 144 -1.02 0.12 1.41
N ASP A 145 -1.43 0.53 0.22
CA ASP A 145 -2.82 0.49 -0.23
C ASP A 145 -3.16 -0.94 -0.63
N MET A 146 -3.95 -1.60 0.23
CA MET A 146 -4.42 -2.97 0.02
C MET A 146 -5.76 -3.02 -0.72
N ASN A 147 -6.33 -1.89 -1.14
CA ASN A 147 -7.57 -1.83 -1.91
C ASN A 147 -8.69 -2.70 -1.31
N VAL A 148 -8.81 -2.71 0.02
CA VAL A 148 -9.86 -3.42 0.76
C VAL A 148 -10.14 -2.71 2.08
N ALA A 149 -11.39 -2.47 2.41
CA ALA A 149 -11.82 -2.13 3.76
C ALA A 149 -12.27 -3.44 4.45
N HIS A 150 -11.59 -3.84 5.54
CA HIS A 150 -11.78 -5.18 6.13
C HIS A 150 -13.16 -5.35 6.77
N LYS A 151 -13.50 -4.47 7.70
CA LYS A 151 -14.73 -4.52 8.51
C LYS A 151 -15.67 -3.38 8.14
N GLU A 152 -16.92 -3.48 8.56
CA GLU A 152 -17.91 -2.41 8.34
C GLU A 152 -17.53 -1.09 9.01
N ILE A 153 -16.75 -1.13 10.10
CA ILE A 153 -16.18 0.05 10.76
C ILE A 153 -15.06 0.73 9.93
N ASP A 154 -14.58 0.09 8.86
CA ASP A 154 -13.51 0.59 7.99
C ASP A 154 -14.02 1.42 6.80
N LEU A 155 -15.33 1.63 6.66
CA LEU A 155 -15.89 2.53 5.65
C LEU A 155 -17.20 3.15 6.10
N LYS A 156 -17.52 4.33 5.56
CA LYS A 156 -18.70 5.10 6.02
C LYS A 156 -20.05 4.44 5.71
N ASN A 157 -20.16 3.77 4.56
CA ASN A 157 -21.43 3.26 4.02
C ASN A 157 -21.28 1.77 3.60
N PRO A 158 -21.17 0.81 4.53
CA PRO A 158 -20.93 -0.60 4.21
C PRO A 158 -22.03 -1.22 3.34
N GLU A 159 -23.31 -0.98 3.66
CA GLU A 159 -24.44 -1.63 2.98
C GLU A 159 -24.47 -1.35 1.47
N SER A 160 -24.20 -0.12 1.07
CA SER A 160 -24.21 0.27 -0.35
C SER A 160 -22.99 -0.23 -1.13
N ASN A 161 -22.00 -0.81 -0.45
CA ASN A 161 -20.69 -1.14 -1.02
C ASN A 161 -20.35 -2.63 -1.03
N ARG A 162 -21.22 -3.50 -0.48
CA ARG A 162 -20.99 -4.95 -0.43
C ARG A 162 -20.69 -5.60 -1.79
N ASN A 163 -21.08 -4.97 -2.89
CA ASN A 163 -20.86 -5.43 -4.26
C ASN A 163 -19.91 -4.52 -5.07
N ASN A 164 -19.17 -3.63 -4.40
CA ASN A 164 -18.22 -2.72 -5.03
C ASN A 164 -16.78 -3.16 -4.71
N ALA A 165 -15.87 -2.92 -5.65
CA ALA A 165 -14.44 -3.16 -5.44
C ALA A 165 -13.95 -2.46 -4.17
N GLY A 166 -13.21 -3.21 -3.35
CA GLY A 166 -12.71 -2.79 -2.04
C GLY A 166 -13.61 -3.14 -0.86
N PHE A 167 -14.82 -3.67 -1.08
CA PHE A 167 -15.68 -4.15 0.02
C PHE A 167 -16.51 -5.40 -0.34
N THR A 168 -16.09 -6.14 -1.37
CA THR A 168 -16.72 -7.44 -1.65
C THR A 168 -16.45 -8.43 -0.52
N GLN A 169 -17.33 -9.42 -0.38
CA GLN A 169 -17.10 -10.49 0.59
C GLN A 169 -15.76 -11.21 0.30
N GLN A 170 -15.46 -11.48 -0.97
CA GLN A 170 -14.22 -12.15 -1.35
C GLN A 170 -12.96 -11.36 -0.96
N GLU A 171 -12.90 -10.05 -1.21
CA GLU A 171 -11.75 -9.21 -0.80
C GLU A 171 -11.59 -9.20 0.73
N ARG A 172 -12.69 -9.09 1.47
CA ARG A 172 -12.69 -9.09 2.95
C ARG A 172 -12.25 -10.43 3.53
N ASP A 173 -12.67 -11.54 2.91
CA ASP A 173 -12.27 -12.90 3.31
C ASP A 173 -10.79 -13.15 3.04
N LYS A 174 -10.25 -12.64 1.93
CA LYS A 174 -8.80 -12.70 1.65
C LYS A 174 -7.98 -11.92 2.66
N PHE A 175 -8.42 -10.72 3.04
CA PHE A 175 -7.76 -9.96 4.11
C PHE A 175 -7.85 -10.67 5.46
N THR A 176 -8.99 -11.28 5.78
CA THR A 176 -9.13 -12.14 6.98
C THR A 176 -8.14 -13.31 6.95
N THR A 177 -8.02 -13.98 5.80
CA THR A 177 -7.07 -15.09 5.60
C THR A 177 -5.61 -14.64 5.77
N LEU A 178 -5.27 -13.40 5.38
CA LEU A 178 -3.95 -12.82 5.63
C LEU A 178 -3.70 -12.65 7.13
N LEU A 179 -4.65 -12.08 7.87
CA LEU A 179 -4.51 -11.93 9.33
C LEU A 179 -4.43 -13.29 10.05
N ASP A 180 -5.28 -14.25 9.67
CA ASP A 180 -5.28 -15.60 10.23
C ASP A 180 -3.98 -16.37 9.92
N ALA A 181 -3.19 -15.93 8.94
CA ALA A 181 -1.87 -16.47 8.66
C ALA A 181 -0.77 -15.99 9.63
N GLY A 182 -1.12 -15.16 10.62
CA GLY A 182 -0.21 -14.67 11.66
C GLY A 182 0.11 -13.17 11.58
N PHE A 183 -0.47 -12.45 10.62
CA PHE A 183 -0.26 -11.01 10.45
C PHE A 183 -1.23 -10.20 11.31
N ILE A 184 -0.83 -8.98 11.69
CA ILE A 184 -1.61 -8.10 12.56
C ILE A 184 -1.88 -6.79 11.82
N ASP A 185 -3.14 -6.38 11.76
CA ASP A 185 -3.51 -5.00 11.41
C ASP A 185 -3.13 -4.08 12.58
N THR A 186 -2.04 -3.34 12.42
CA THR A 186 -1.46 -2.52 13.50
C THR A 186 -2.43 -1.44 13.98
N TYR A 187 -3.22 -0.83 13.09
CA TYR A 187 -4.19 0.19 13.48
C TYR A 187 -5.29 -0.42 14.36
N ARG A 188 -5.81 -1.59 13.97
CA ARG A 188 -6.84 -2.29 14.74
C ARG A 188 -6.31 -2.96 16.01
N TYR A 189 -5.02 -3.26 16.08
CA TYR A 189 -4.38 -3.68 17.32
C TYR A 189 -4.48 -2.59 18.42
N PHE A 190 -4.18 -1.34 18.06
CA PHE A 190 -4.27 -0.22 19.02
C PHE A 190 -5.68 0.37 19.14
N TYR A 191 -6.49 0.31 18.09
CA TYR A 191 -7.80 0.94 18.00
C TYR A 191 -8.86 -0.03 17.46
N PRO A 192 -9.16 -1.12 18.19
CA PRO A 192 -9.99 -2.22 17.68
C PRO A 192 -11.37 -1.78 17.22
N ASP A 193 -12.02 -0.90 17.98
CA ASP A 193 -13.41 -0.48 17.75
C ASP A 193 -13.54 0.97 17.25
N LYS A 194 -12.42 1.62 16.88
CA LYS A 194 -12.46 3.03 16.46
C LYS A 194 -13.15 3.18 15.10
N GLU A 195 -14.31 3.80 15.09
CA GLU A 195 -15.01 4.18 13.87
C GLU A 195 -14.54 5.54 13.31
N ASN A 196 -14.91 5.82 12.05
CA ASN A 196 -14.65 7.08 11.35
C ASN A 196 -13.17 7.42 11.14
N ALA A 197 -12.31 6.40 11.17
CA ALA A 197 -10.88 6.50 10.87
C ALA A 197 -10.60 5.94 9.47
N TYR A 198 -10.45 6.84 8.49
CA TYR A 198 -10.32 6.50 7.08
C TYR A 198 -9.01 7.04 6.52
N THR A 199 -8.57 6.46 5.40
CA THR A 199 -7.32 6.81 4.70
C THR A 199 -7.57 7.28 3.27
N TRP A 200 -8.74 6.96 2.71
CA TRP A 200 -9.15 7.33 1.37
C TRP A 200 -10.55 7.97 1.34
N TRP A 201 -10.71 8.97 0.46
CA TRP A 201 -11.99 9.63 0.17
C TRP A 201 -12.10 9.94 -1.31
N SER A 202 -13.30 9.79 -1.87
CA SER A 202 -13.60 10.24 -3.24
C SER A 202 -13.44 11.76 -3.36
N TYR A 203 -12.93 12.22 -4.51
CA TYR A 203 -12.92 13.66 -4.85
C TYR A 203 -14.33 14.21 -5.12
N MET A 204 -15.32 13.34 -5.34
CA MET A 204 -16.69 13.75 -5.63
C MET A 204 -17.46 14.08 -4.34
N PHE A 205 -18.53 14.87 -4.49
CA PHE A 205 -19.56 15.12 -3.46
C PHE A 205 -19.05 15.67 -2.12
N LYS A 206 -17.85 16.26 -2.11
CA LYS A 206 -17.17 16.74 -0.89
C LYS A 206 -16.99 15.61 0.15
N SER A 207 -16.69 14.39 -0.32
CA SER A 207 -16.63 13.20 0.54
C SER A 207 -15.61 13.35 1.66
N ARG A 208 -14.45 13.99 1.39
CA ARG A 208 -13.44 14.27 2.44
C ARG A 208 -13.95 15.21 3.53
N GLU A 209 -14.60 16.32 3.15
CA GLU A 209 -15.18 17.27 4.12
C GLU A 209 -16.25 16.62 4.99
N LYS A 210 -17.05 15.71 4.42
CA LYS A 210 -18.11 14.97 5.11
C LYS A 210 -17.64 13.69 5.83
N ASN A 211 -16.34 13.41 5.76
CA ASN A 211 -15.73 12.16 6.21
C ASN A 211 -16.44 10.88 5.70
N ILE A 212 -16.83 10.89 4.42
CA ILE A 212 -17.36 9.71 3.71
C ILE A 212 -16.17 8.98 3.11
N GLY A 213 -15.47 8.22 3.95
CA GLY A 213 -14.18 7.62 3.63
C GLY A 213 -14.14 6.10 3.83
N TRP A 214 -12.97 5.56 3.53
CA TRP A 214 -12.60 4.16 3.61
C TRP A 214 -11.19 4.04 4.19
N ARG A 215 -10.94 3.02 5.02
CA ARG A 215 -9.61 2.63 5.46
C ARG A 215 -9.14 1.48 4.59
N ILE A 216 -8.23 1.79 3.67
CA ILE A 216 -7.68 0.82 2.70
C ILE A 216 -6.15 0.79 2.69
N ASP A 217 -5.53 1.67 3.48
CA ASP A 217 -4.09 1.74 3.67
C ASP A 217 -3.73 1.15 5.04
N TYR A 218 -2.75 0.24 5.06
CA TYR A 218 -2.45 -0.59 6.23
C TYR A 218 -0.96 -0.59 6.58
N PHE A 219 -0.70 -0.99 7.82
CA PHE A 219 0.54 -1.55 8.35
C PHE A 219 0.19 -2.79 9.15
#